data_AF-A0A7C1K2F9-F1
#
_entry.id   AF-A0A7C1K2F9-F1
#
_cell.length_a   1.000
_cell.length_b   1.000
_cell.length_c   1.000
_cell.angle_alpha   90.00
_cell.angle_beta   90.00
_cell.angle_gamma   90.00
#
_symmetry.space_group_name_H-M   'P 1'
#
loop_
_entity.id
_entity.type
_entity.pdbx_description
1 polymer ?
#
loop_
_entity_poly.entity_id
_entity_poly.type
_entity_poly.pdbx_seq_one_letter_code
_entity_poly.pdbx_strand_id
1 'polypeptide(L)'
;IQMPDMDGLEATAAIRQREAQRGGHVPIIAMTAHAIKGDRERCLAAGMDQYLSKPIRPNQLLEAISTVLGVRAAQHSPSGAEEPVDWAHAKSTVKGDLRLLRSIVQAFVEESPRLIEDIRQAIAAGDAKALQIAAHTIKGSLRYFGARQAFDLAYKLEELGREGKLADAQGVFPLFQQRMGEVVPRLMEFLGGSG
;
A
#
# COMPACT_ATOMS: atom_id res chain seq x y z
N ILE A 1 -6.14 9.81 -14.71
CA ILE A 1 -4.73 10.26 -14.74
C ILE A 1 -4.74 11.75 -15.07
N GLN A 2 -5.19 12.60 -14.15
CA GLN A 2 -5.39 14.02 -14.44
C GLN A 2 -4.17 14.82 -13.97
N MET A 3 -3.60 15.60 -14.88
CA MET A 3 -2.63 16.67 -14.62
C MET A 3 -3.19 17.97 -15.20
N PRO A 4 -2.72 19.16 -14.77
CA PRO A 4 -3.36 20.45 -15.08
C PRO A 4 -3.45 20.79 -16.57
N ASP A 5 -2.52 20.29 -17.39
CA ASP A 5 -2.37 20.72 -18.79
C ASP A 5 -2.54 19.60 -19.82
N MET A 6 -2.20 18.35 -19.49
CA MET A 6 -2.27 17.19 -20.39
C MET A 6 -2.44 15.92 -19.56
N ASP A 7 -3.36 15.04 -19.94
CA ASP A 7 -3.57 13.80 -19.20
C ASP A 7 -2.53 12.72 -19.59
N GLY A 8 -2.34 11.70 -18.74
CA GLY A 8 -1.30 10.70 -18.99
C GLY A 8 -1.56 9.80 -20.21
N LEU A 9 -2.80 9.71 -20.69
CA LEU A 9 -3.17 8.94 -21.88
C LEU A 9 -2.75 9.73 -23.14
N GLU A 10 -3.03 11.03 -23.18
CA GLU A 10 -2.59 11.94 -24.24
C GLU A 10 -1.06 11.96 -24.36
N ALA A 11 -0.37 12.03 -23.21
CA ALA A 11 1.09 11.94 -23.16
C ALA A 11 1.61 10.63 -23.77
N THR A 12 0.98 9.50 -23.44
CA THR A 12 1.34 8.19 -23.95
C THR A 12 1.13 8.12 -25.47
N ALA A 13 -0.02 8.59 -25.96
CA ALA A 13 -0.32 8.61 -27.39
C ALA A 13 0.71 9.44 -28.17
N ALA A 14 1.12 10.60 -27.65
CA ALA A 14 2.15 11.44 -28.26
C ALA A 14 3.52 10.76 -28.31
N ILE A 15 3.91 10.00 -27.27
CA ILE A 15 5.16 9.24 -27.27
C ILE A 15 5.09 8.12 -28.31
N ARG A 16 4.00 7.34 -28.36
CA ARG A 16 3.84 6.25 -29.34
C ARG A 16 3.84 6.76 -30.78
N GLN A 17 3.25 7.94 -31.04
CA GLN A 17 3.33 8.56 -32.36
C GLN A 17 4.77 8.91 -32.78
N ARG A 18 5.60 9.37 -31.83
CA ARG A 18 7.01 9.68 -32.10
C ARG A 18 7.83 8.41 -32.34
N GLU A 19 7.55 7.34 -31.61
CA GLU A 19 8.18 6.03 -31.82
C GLU A 19 7.88 5.45 -33.20
N ALA A 20 6.63 5.57 -33.66
CA ALA A 20 6.25 5.15 -35.01
C ALA A 20 7.02 5.90 -36.12
N GLN A 21 7.47 7.14 -35.86
CA GLN A 21 8.22 7.95 -36.82
C GLN A 21 9.74 7.75 -36.73
N ARG A 22 10.28 7.56 -35.52
CA ARG A 22 11.74 7.59 -35.27
C ARG A 22 12.33 6.23 -34.90
N GLY A 23 11.49 5.24 -34.62
CA GLY A 23 11.88 3.96 -34.05
C GLY A 23 12.26 4.08 -32.55
N GLY A 24 12.45 2.92 -31.93
CA GLY A 24 12.70 2.79 -30.49
C GLY A 24 11.41 2.63 -29.68
N HIS A 25 11.57 2.22 -28.42
CA HIS A 25 10.47 2.03 -27.47
C HIS A 25 10.87 2.61 -26.11
N VAL A 26 10.09 3.56 -25.61
CA VAL A 26 10.21 4.17 -24.30
C VAL A 26 9.27 3.43 -23.35
N PRO A 27 9.78 2.79 -22.30
CA PRO A 27 8.94 2.18 -21.27
C PRO A 27 8.10 3.22 -20.53
N ILE A 28 6.78 3.00 -20.45
CA ILE A 28 5.82 3.86 -19.75
C ILE A 28 5.08 3.02 -18.70
N ILE A 29 5.20 3.42 -17.43
CA ILE A 29 4.50 2.77 -16.31
C ILE A 29 3.44 3.74 -15.75
N ALA A 30 2.18 3.34 -15.81
CA ALA A 30 1.08 4.13 -15.26
C ALA A 30 1.10 4.08 -13.73
N MET A 31 0.86 5.23 -13.08
CA MET A 31 0.77 5.33 -11.62
C MET A 31 -0.53 6.03 -11.22
N THR A 32 -1.48 5.32 -10.60
CA THR A 32 -2.80 5.89 -10.29
C THR A 32 -3.00 6.05 -8.79
N ALA A 33 -3.66 7.14 -8.36
CA ALA A 33 -4.00 7.33 -6.95
C ALA A 33 -5.15 6.42 -6.48
N HIS A 34 -6.02 5.99 -7.40
CA HIS A 34 -7.16 5.12 -7.17
C HIS A 34 -7.21 4.10 -8.30
N ALA A 35 -7.28 2.80 -7.98
CA ALA A 35 -7.53 1.77 -8.98
C ALA A 35 -9.04 1.63 -9.16
N ILE A 36 -9.56 2.21 -10.24
CA ILE A 36 -10.94 2.00 -10.66
C ILE A 36 -10.96 0.75 -11.56
N LYS A 37 -12.02 -0.06 -11.47
CA LYS A 37 -12.21 -1.22 -12.35
C LYS A 37 -12.12 -0.76 -13.82
N GLY A 38 -11.24 -1.39 -14.61
CA GLY A 38 -11.02 -1.00 -16.00
C GLY A 38 -9.85 -0.03 -16.22
N ASP A 39 -9.31 0.63 -15.19
CA ASP A 39 -8.23 1.60 -15.38
C ASP A 39 -6.93 0.93 -15.84
N ARG A 40 -6.64 -0.28 -15.36
CA ARG A 40 -5.48 -1.05 -15.82
C ARG A 40 -5.59 -1.35 -17.31
N GLU A 41 -6.74 -1.89 -17.72
CA GLU A 41 -7.03 -2.24 -19.11
C GLU A 41 -6.95 -1.00 -20.01
N ARG A 42 -7.50 0.13 -19.57
CA ARG A 42 -7.42 1.42 -20.29
C ARG A 42 -5.99 1.92 -20.44
N CYS A 43 -5.17 1.84 -19.40
CA CYS A 43 -3.76 2.26 -19.45
C CYS A 43 -2.97 1.40 -20.44
N LEU A 44 -3.15 0.08 -20.38
CA LEU A 44 -2.46 -0.86 -21.28
C LEU A 44 -2.96 -0.69 -22.72
N ALA A 45 -4.26 -0.51 -22.94
CA ALA A 45 -4.83 -0.27 -24.26
C ALA A 45 -4.36 1.06 -24.89
N ALA A 46 -4.07 2.07 -24.07
CA ALA A 46 -3.46 3.33 -24.53
C ALA A 46 -1.97 3.19 -24.89
N GLY A 47 -1.38 2.00 -24.71
CA GLY A 47 -0.01 1.69 -25.08
C GLY A 47 0.99 1.84 -23.94
N MET A 48 0.57 1.89 -22.67
CA MET A 48 1.50 1.82 -21.53
C MET A 48 1.96 0.38 -21.29
N ASP A 49 3.17 0.21 -20.73
CA ASP A 49 3.81 -1.09 -20.56
C ASP A 49 3.49 -1.77 -19.22
N GLN A 50 3.28 -0.96 -18.18
CA GLN A 50 2.89 -1.45 -16.85
C GLN A 50 1.95 -0.49 -16.15
N TYR A 51 1.32 -0.98 -15.07
CA TYR A 51 0.36 -0.25 -14.27
C TYR A 51 0.60 -0.53 -12.78
N LEU A 52 0.68 0.54 -11.98
CA LEU A 52 0.85 0.51 -10.53
C LEU A 52 -0.20 1.38 -9.84
N SER A 53 -0.88 0.84 -8.85
CA SER A 53 -1.74 1.60 -7.96
C SER A 53 -0.94 2.19 -6.80
N LYS A 54 -1.24 3.43 -6.43
CA LYS A 54 -0.73 4.02 -5.19
C LYS A 54 -1.39 3.33 -3.99
N PRO A 55 -0.65 3.19 -2.88
CA PRO A 55 0.73 3.64 -2.69
C PRO A 55 1.76 2.68 -3.32
N ILE A 56 2.68 3.25 -4.11
CA ILE A 56 3.69 2.48 -4.84
C ILE A 56 4.78 2.04 -3.88
N ARG A 57 5.10 0.75 -3.90
CA ARG A 57 6.16 0.16 -3.08
C ARG A 57 7.47 0.07 -3.86
N PRO A 58 8.64 0.30 -3.24
CA PRO A 58 9.93 0.20 -3.92
C PRO A 58 10.14 -1.13 -4.66
N ASN A 59 9.80 -2.26 -4.05
CA ASN A 59 9.95 -3.58 -4.68
C ASN A 59 9.00 -3.76 -5.88
N GLN A 60 7.76 -3.28 -5.77
CA GLN A 60 6.77 -3.34 -6.86
C GLN A 60 7.17 -2.44 -8.03
N LEU A 61 7.73 -1.27 -7.73
CA LEU A 61 8.29 -0.37 -8.73
C LEU A 61 9.52 -0.99 -9.39
N LEU A 62 10.44 -1.58 -8.61
CA LEU A 62 11.63 -2.24 -9.11
C LEU A 62 11.27 -3.41 -10.03
N GLU A 63 10.27 -4.20 -9.64
CA GLU A 63 9.74 -5.31 -10.45
C GLU A 63 9.12 -4.80 -11.75
N ALA A 64 8.29 -3.75 -11.69
CA ALA A 64 7.69 -3.15 -12.87
C ALA A 64 8.76 -2.59 -13.82
N ILE A 65 9.76 -1.88 -13.30
CA ILE A 65 10.91 -1.38 -14.07
C ILE A 65 11.69 -2.54 -14.69
N SER A 66 11.98 -3.58 -13.91
CA SER A 66 12.74 -4.73 -14.38
C SER A 66 11.99 -5.47 -15.50
N THR A 67 10.68 -5.60 -15.36
CA THR A 67 9.80 -6.21 -16.36
C THR A 67 9.82 -5.43 -17.67
N VAL A 68 9.64 -4.10 -17.63
CA VAL A 68 9.61 -3.29 -18.85
C VAL A 68 10.98 -3.12 -19.51
N LEU A 69 12.06 -3.25 -18.74
CA LEU A 69 13.43 -3.23 -19.27
C LEU A 69 13.94 -4.62 -19.69
N GLY A 70 13.18 -5.69 -19.46
CA GLY A 70 13.61 -7.06 -19.76
C GLY A 70 14.81 -7.53 -18.94
N VAL A 71 15.11 -6.89 -17.82
CA VAL A 71 16.21 -7.27 -16.92
C VAL A 71 15.65 -8.11 -15.77
N ARG A 72 16.38 -9.15 -15.40
CA ARG A 72 15.99 -9.97 -14.24
C ARG A 72 16.25 -9.15 -12.98
N ALA A 73 15.19 -8.73 -12.29
CA ALA A 73 15.33 -8.11 -10.98
C ALA A 73 16.16 -9.04 -10.10
N ALA A 74 17.27 -8.55 -9.53
CA ALA A 74 17.92 -9.26 -8.44
C ALA A 74 16.86 -9.43 -7.36
N GLN A 75 16.46 -10.69 -7.12
CA GLN A 75 15.51 -11.02 -6.07
C GLN A 75 16.15 -10.54 -4.76
N HIS A 76 15.68 -9.40 -4.24
CA HIS A 76 15.86 -9.09 -2.83
C HIS A 76 15.01 -10.10 -2.07
N SER A 77 15.59 -11.27 -1.82
CA SER A 77 15.10 -12.18 -0.80
C SER A 77 14.98 -11.37 0.49
N PRO A 78 13.82 -11.35 1.16
CA PRO A 78 13.73 -10.85 2.51
C PRO A 78 14.53 -11.82 3.39
N SER A 79 15.84 -11.63 3.44
CA SER A 79 16.77 -12.37 4.29
C SER A 79 16.85 -11.63 5.61
N GLY A 80 16.02 -12.06 6.55
CA GLY A 80 15.89 -11.53 7.90
C GLY A 80 14.42 -11.56 8.29
N ALA A 81 14.10 -12.10 9.47
CA ALA A 81 12.77 -11.94 10.05
C ALA A 81 12.51 -10.42 10.14
N GLU A 82 11.70 -9.87 9.23
CA GLU A 82 11.32 -8.45 9.27
C GLU A 82 10.72 -8.19 10.65
N GLU A 83 11.32 -7.27 11.41
CA GLU A 83 10.78 -6.87 12.70
C GLU A 83 9.35 -6.32 12.50
N PRO A 84 8.42 -6.58 13.44
CA PRO A 84 7.05 -6.08 13.32
C PRO A 84 6.95 -4.55 13.17
N VAL A 85 7.96 -3.82 13.67
CA VAL A 85 8.07 -2.35 13.60
C VAL A 85 9.47 -1.98 13.15
N ASP A 86 9.58 -1.15 12.13
CA ASP A 86 10.85 -0.54 11.71
C ASP A 86 11.03 0.78 12.47
N TRP A 87 11.78 0.73 13.58
CA TRP A 87 12.03 1.89 14.42
C TRP A 87 12.92 2.95 13.76
N ALA A 88 13.78 2.57 12.81
CA ALA A 88 14.60 3.51 12.08
C ALA A 88 13.72 4.37 11.16
N HIS A 89 12.81 3.72 10.43
CA HIS A 89 11.79 4.39 9.63
C HIS A 89 10.85 5.22 10.51
N ALA A 90 10.35 4.67 11.61
CA ALA A 90 9.43 5.38 12.51
C ALA A 90 10.04 6.69 13.05
N LYS A 91 11.30 6.66 13.51
CA LYS A 91 12.03 7.86 13.95
C LYS A 91 12.27 8.84 12.79
N SER A 92 12.54 8.34 11.59
CA SER A 92 12.73 9.17 10.41
C SER A 92 11.45 9.90 9.99
N THR A 93 10.27 9.25 10.06
CA THR A 93 8.98 9.88 9.72
C THR A 93 8.62 11.09 10.58
N VAL A 94 9.11 11.14 11.82
CA VAL A 94 8.94 12.29 12.73
C VAL A 94 10.18 13.21 12.77
N LYS A 95 11.13 13.04 11.85
CA LYS A 95 12.41 13.79 11.81
C LYS A 95 13.17 13.77 13.15
N GLY A 96 13.09 12.65 13.87
CA GLY A 96 13.73 12.47 15.17
C GLY A 96 12.96 13.00 16.38
N ASP A 97 11.78 13.62 16.21
CA ASP A 97 10.96 14.08 17.35
C ASP A 97 10.28 12.91 18.07
N LEU A 98 10.96 12.40 19.10
CA LEU A 98 10.46 11.26 19.89
C LEU A 98 9.20 11.58 20.71
N ARG A 99 8.92 12.86 21.02
CA ARG A 99 7.67 13.25 21.70
C ARG A 99 6.49 13.12 20.76
N LEU A 100 6.66 13.57 19.51
CA LEU A 100 5.68 13.36 18.45
C LEU A 100 5.50 11.88 18.12
N LEU A 101 6.60 11.10 18.06
CA LEU A 101 6.47 9.65 17.85
C LEU A 101 5.67 9.00 18.97
N ARG A 102 5.93 9.37 20.23
CA ARG A 102 5.18 8.85 21.38
C ARG A 102 3.69 9.18 21.31
N SER A 103 3.32 10.41 20.91
CA SER A 103 1.90 10.78 20.78
C SER A 103 1.21 10.02 19.64
N ILE A 104 1.90 9.80 18.51
CA ILE A 104 1.38 8.98 17.39
C ILE A 104 1.21 7.52 17.83
N VAL A 105 2.19 6.96 18.52
CA VAL A 105 2.13 5.58 19.05
C VAL A 105 0.97 5.44 20.03
N GLN A 106 0.82 6.38 20.95
CA GLN A 106 -0.28 6.37 21.93
C GLN A 106 -1.64 6.40 21.25
N ALA A 107 -1.87 7.36 20.35
CA ALA A 107 -3.13 7.46 19.61
C ALA A 107 -3.45 6.18 18.82
N PHE A 108 -2.44 5.56 18.20
CA PHE A 108 -2.63 4.32 17.48
C PHE A 108 -2.99 3.13 18.39
N VAL A 109 -2.31 2.99 19.53
CA VAL A 109 -2.59 1.92 20.49
C VAL A 109 -4.01 2.05 21.06
N GLU A 110 -4.47 3.28 21.30
CA GLU A 110 -5.83 3.57 21.78
C GLU A 110 -6.91 3.29 20.72
N GLU A 111 -6.65 3.62 19.44
CA GLU A 111 -7.66 3.49 18.38
C GLU A 111 -7.68 2.11 17.70
N SER A 112 -6.53 1.44 17.59
CA SER A 112 -6.39 0.20 16.81
C SER A 112 -7.34 -0.94 17.22
N PRO A 113 -7.66 -1.19 18.50
CA PRO A 113 -8.61 -2.25 18.88
C PRO A 113 -10.00 -2.04 18.27
N ARG A 114 -10.48 -0.80 18.27
CA ARG A 114 -11.77 -0.43 17.68
C ARG A 114 -11.76 -0.65 16.17
N LEU A 115 -10.70 -0.22 15.48
CA LEU A 115 -10.59 -0.40 14.02
C LEU A 115 -10.48 -1.87 13.59
N ILE A 116 -9.77 -2.70 14.37
CA ILE A 116 -9.69 -4.16 14.12
C ILE A 116 -11.07 -4.80 14.27
N GLU A 117 -11.82 -4.40 15.29
CA GLU A 117 -13.19 -4.88 15.51
C GLU A 117 -14.15 -4.39 14.42
N ASP A 118 -14.05 -3.13 13.98
CA ASP A 118 -14.84 -2.58 12.88
C ASP A 118 -14.62 -3.38 11.58
N ILE A 119 -13.38 -3.77 11.28
CA ILE A 119 -13.05 -4.65 10.14
C ILE A 119 -13.74 -6.01 10.29
N ARG A 120 -13.64 -6.63 11.48
CA ARG A 120 -14.25 -7.93 11.76
C ARG A 120 -15.77 -7.89 11.57
N GLN A 121 -16.42 -6.86 12.09
CA GLN A 121 -17.87 -6.67 12.01
C GLN A 121 -18.31 -6.40 10.58
N ALA A 122 -17.59 -5.58 9.82
CA ALA A 122 -17.88 -5.32 8.43
C ALA A 122 -17.85 -6.62 7.58
N ILE A 123 -16.86 -7.48 7.82
CA ILE A 123 -16.77 -8.79 7.15
C ILE A 123 -17.94 -9.70 7.55
N ALA A 124 -18.28 -9.76 8.84
CA ALA A 124 -19.38 -10.59 9.34
C ALA A 124 -20.76 -10.11 8.85
N ALA A 125 -20.96 -8.80 8.78
CA ALA A 125 -22.22 -8.18 8.36
C ALA A 125 -22.39 -8.10 6.84
N GLY A 126 -21.38 -8.47 6.05
CA GLY A 126 -21.45 -8.32 4.59
C GLY A 126 -21.31 -6.86 4.11
N ASP A 127 -20.75 -5.96 4.93
CA ASP A 127 -20.63 -4.54 4.61
C ASP A 127 -19.27 -4.21 3.97
N ALA A 128 -19.24 -4.25 2.64
CA ALA A 128 -18.07 -3.95 1.84
C ALA A 128 -17.55 -2.51 2.04
N LYS A 129 -18.46 -1.56 2.29
CA LYS A 129 -18.08 -0.15 2.44
C LYS A 129 -17.45 0.10 3.80
N ALA A 130 -18.02 -0.46 4.86
CA ALA A 130 -17.45 -0.40 6.20
C ALA A 130 -16.06 -1.05 6.23
N LEU A 131 -15.90 -2.22 5.57
CA LEU A 131 -14.59 -2.89 5.47
C LEU A 131 -13.56 -1.97 4.81
N GLN A 132 -13.92 -1.38 3.66
CA GLN A 132 -13.03 -0.47 2.95
C GLN A 132 -12.58 0.69 3.83
N ILE A 133 -13.50 1.33 4.55
CA ILE A 133 -13.21 2.50 5.40
C ILE A 133 -12.31 2.10 6.57
N ALA A 134 -12.68 1.07 7.33
CA ALA A 134 -11.91 0.67 8.52
C ALA A 134 -10.50 0.21 8.15
N ALA A 135 -10.36 -0.58 7.08
CA ALA A 135 -9.08 -1.01 6.55
C ALA A 135 -8.23 0.16 6.03
N HIS A 136 -8.84 1.15 5.35
CA HIS A 136 -8.15 2.35 4.90
C HIS A 136 -7.56 3.15 6.07
N THR A 137 -8.35 3.35 7.13
CA THR A 137 -7.94 4.13 8.31
C THR A 137 -6.77 3.47 9.03
N ILE A 138 -6.86 2.18 9.37
CA ILE A 138 -5.78 1.49 10.10
C ILE A 138 -4.50 1.38 9.27
N LYS A 139 -4.63 1.16 7.96
CA LYS A 139 -3.51 1.14 7.00
C LYS A 139 -2.74 2.46 7.01
N GLY A 140 -3.44 3.60 7.08
CA GLY A 140 -2.82 4.92 7.11
C GLY A 140 -1.81 5.05 8.27
N SER A 141 -2.22 4.63 9.46
CA SER A 141 -1.41 4.71 10.67
C SER A 141 -0.25 3.71 10.69
N LEU A 142 -0.44 2.50 10.13
CA LEU A 142 0.62 1.48 10.04
C LEU A 142 1.85 1.92 9.24
N ARG A 143 1.69 2.89 8.32
CA ARG A 143 2.80 3.47 7.54
C ARG A 143 3.84 4.17 8.42
N TYR A 144 3.43 4.77 9.53
CA TYR A 144 4.36 5.47 10.43
C TYR A 144 5.36 4.52 11.06
N PHE A 145 4.94 3.29 11.36
CA PHE A 145 5.76 2.32 12.09
C PHE A 145 6.60 1.42 11.18
N GLY A 146 6.49 1.59 9.86
CA GLY A 146 7.10 0.66 8.90
C GLY A 146 6.61 -0.78 9.09
N ALA A 147 5.41 -0.96 9.66
CA ALA A 147 4.81 -2.26 9.95
C ALA A 147 4.31 -2.92 8.67
N ARG A 148 5.25 -3.33 7.81
CA ARG A 148 5.01 -3.67 6.41
C ARG A 148 4.00 -4.79 6.23
N GLN A 149 4.14 -5.88 6.98
CA GLN A 149 3.27 -7.04 6.82
C GLN A 149 1.83 -6.73 7.24
N ALA A 150 1.64 -5.99 8.35
CA ALA A 150 0.32 -5.52 8.77
C ALA A 150 -0.27 -4.53 7.75
N PHE A 151 0.54 -3.60 7.25
CA PHE A 151 0.14 -2.63 6.22
C PHE A 151 -0.34 -3.33 4.94
N ASP A 152 0.39 -4.37 4.50
CA ASP A 152 0.10 -5.10 3.27
C ASP A 152 -1.23 -5.84 3.35
N LEU A 153 -1.52 -6.45 4.50
CA LEU A 153 -2.78 -7.13 4.77
C LEU A 153 -3.94 -6.14 4.92
N ALA A 154 -3.73 -4.99 5.59
CA ALA A 154 -4.74 -3.93 5.66
C ALA A 154 -5.07 -3.36 4.27
N TYR A 155 -4.08 -3.17 3.41
CA TYR A 155 -4.29 -2.77 2.02
C TYR A 155 -5.08 -3.82 1.24
N LYS A 156 -4.77 -5.11 1.41
CA LYS A 156 -5.52 -6.20 0.78
C LYS A 156 -6.99 -6.19 1.22
N LEU A 157 -7.26 -6.00 2.51
CA LEU A 157 -8.62 -5.91 3.05
C LEU A 157 -9.39 -4.71 2.48
N GLU A 158 -8.73 -3.55 2.36
CA GLU A 158 -9.31 -2.35 1.72
C GLU A 158 -9.68 -2.61 0.24
N GLU A 159 -8.80 -3.28 -0.52
CA GLU A 159 -9.09 -3.62 -1.92
C GLU A 159 -10.24 -4.62 -2.05
N LEU A 160 -10.29 -5.64 -1.19
CA LEU A 160 -11.39 -6.60 -1.16
C LEU A 160 -12.73 -5.94 -0.79
N GLY A 161 -12.71 -4.98 0.15
CA GLY A 161 -13.87 -4.13 0.44
C GLY A 161 -14.30 -3.29 -0.77
N ARG A 162 -13.34 -2.64 -1.46
CA ARG A 162 -13.61 -1.86 -2.68
C ARG A 162 -14.21 -2.72 -3.80
N GLU A 163 -13.78 -3.98 -3.91
CA GLU A 163 -14.24 -4.93 -4.95
C GLU A 163 -15.49 -5.72 -4.55
N GLY A 164 -15.97 -5.60 -3.31
CA GLY A 164 -17.10 -6.38 -2.79
C GLY A 164 -16.80 -7.86 -2.53
N LYS A 165 -15.52 -8.26 -2.49
CA LYS A 165 -15.08 -9.65 -2.33
C LYS A 165 -14.92 -10.05 -0.86
N LEU A 166 -16.03 -10.05 -0.12
CA LEU A 166 -16.01 -10.27 1.33
C LEU A 166 -15.68 -11.70 1.75
N ALA A 167 -15.98 -12.70 0.92
CA ALA A 167 -15.59 -14.09 1.16
C ALA A 167 -14.06 -14.25 1.22
N ASP A 168 -13.34 -13.59 0.31
CA ASP A 168 -11.87 -13.58 0.31
C ASP A 168 -11.32 -12.82 1.53
N ALA A 169 -12.02 -11.77 1.98
CA ALA A 169 -11.62 -10.98 3.15
C ALA A 169 -11.67 -11.80 4.44
N GLN A 170 -12.59 -12.77 4.56
CA GLN A 170 -12.64 -13.70 5.69
C GLN A 170 -11.36 -14.52 5.83
N GLY A 171 -10.69 -14.86 4.72
CA GLY A 171 -9.40 -15.57 4.74
C GLY A 171 -8.20 -14.69 5.08
N VAL A 172 -8.27 -13.39 4.78
CA VAL A 172 -7.17 -12.43 5.01
C VAL A 172 -7.18 -11.87 6.44
N PHE A 173 -8.37 -11.67 7.02
CA PHE A 173 -8.52 -11.03 8.32
C PHE A 173 -7.76 -11.71 9.47
N PRO A 174 -7.76 -13.06 9.62
CA PRO A 174 -6.99 -13.72 10.68
C PRO A 174 -5.48 -13.45 10.59
N LEU A 175 -4.93 -13.39 9.37
CA LEU A 175 -3.52 -13.05 9.14
C LEU A 175 -3.24 -11.60 9.54
N PHE A 176 -4.14 -10.68 9.19
CA PHE A 176 -4.03 -9.28 9.60
C PHE A 176 -4.03 -9.15 11.13
N GLN A 177 -4.98 -9.81 11.79
CA GLN A 177 -5.10 -9.81 13.24
C GLN A 177 -3.84 -10.37 13.92
N GLN A 178 -3.25 -11.45 13.38
CA GLN A 178 -1.98 -11.99 13.86
C GLN A 178 -0.86 -10.95 13.78
N ARG A 179 -0.69 -10.27 12.64
CA ARG A 179 0.34 -9.23 12.48
C ARG A 179 0.11 -8.04 13.42
N MET A 180 -1.14 -7.64 13.62
CA MET A 180 -1.47 -6.63 14.62
C MET A 180 -1.10 -7.06 16.05
N GLY A 181 -1.27 -8.35 16.38
CA GLY A 181 -0.82 -8.95 17.64
C GLY A 181 0.71 -8.96 17.83
N GLU A 182 1.49 -8.79 16.77
CA GLU A 182 2.95 -8.64 16.83
C GLU A 182 3.38 -7.17 16.90
N VAL A 183 2.65 -6.28 16.22
CA VAL A 183 2.93 -4.83 16.17
C VAL A 183 2.57 -4.13 17.48
N VAL A 184 1.35 -4.33 17.98
CA VAL A 184 0.82 -3.58 19.13
C VAL A 184 1.67 -3.76 20.39
N PRO A 185 2.15 -4.97 20.76
CA PRO A 185 3.02 -5.12 21.92
C PRO A 185 4.31 -4.32 21.81
N ARG A 186 4.94 -4.26 20.64
CA ARG A 186 6.16 -3.46 20.41
C ARG A 186 5.93 -1.97 20.60
N LEU A 187 4.76 -1.50 20.16
CA LEU A 187 4.34 -0.12 20.36
C LEU A 187 4.09 0.18 21.84
N MET A 188 3.47 -0.74 22.59
CA MET A 188 3.28 -0.61 24.03
C MET A 188 4.61 -0.63 24.81
N GLU A 189 5.55 -1.50 24.42
CA GLU A 189 6.92 -1.54 24.98
C GLU A 189 7.62 -0.18 24.82
N PHE A 190 7.50 0.47 23.65
CA PHE A 190 8.04 1.80 23.42
C PHE A 190 7.43 2.88 24.33
N LEU A 191 6.13 2.78 24.65
CA LEU A 191 5.49 3.69 25.61
C LEU A 191 5.98 3.44 27.04
N GLY A 192 6.20 2.17 27.43
CA GLY A 192 6.65 1.79 28.76
C GLY A 192 8.13 2.05 29.04
N GLY A 193 8.99 2.01 28.01
CA GLY A 193 10.46 2.08 28.13
C GLY A 193 11.07 3.48 28.24
N SER A 194 10.32 4.50 28.63
CA SER A 194 10.87 5.85 28.92
C SER A 194 10.63 6.24 30.37
N GLY A 195 11.34 5.56 31.27
CA GLY A 195 11.60 5.96 32.64
C GLY A 195 13.10 6.14 32.84
#